data_AF-A0A6G0UC49-F1
#
_entry.id   AF-A0A6G0UC49-F1
#
_cell.length_a   1.000
_cell.length_b   1.000
_cell.length_c   1.000
_cell.angle_alpha   90.00
_cell.angle_beta   90.00
_cell.angle_gamma   90.00
#
_symmetry.space_group_name_H-M   'P 1'
#
loop_
_entity.id
_entity.type
_entity.pdbx_description
1 polymer ?
#
loop_
_entity_poly.entity_id
_entity_poly.type
_entity_poly.pdbx_seq_one_letter_code
_entity_poly.pdbx_strand_id
1 'polypeptide(L)'
;MSAHGCRVPAQANSDMDTFNTSKAMMEVVEKFKPDVVFFISSYNGKEYFKSLQHPLSKDHGYLIMDKMLKHFSKYSKAIIVNLPNFRYPTESIREGDARINKAYARVAALDCPKCYWWDYQEALCGDNYCDPIDPDTGLPLMRDFGHVSVLGMKKFIPILDKLTRKALNLTVYD
;
A
#
# COMPACT_ATOMS: atom_id res chain seq x y z
N MET A 1 8.84 45.69 17.40
CA MET A 1 8.26 44.98 16.24
C MET A 1 8.72 43.52 16.32
N SER A 2 7.91 42.64 16.91
CA SER A 2 8.24 41.21 17.01
C SER A 2 7.45 40.45 15.95
N ALA A 3 8.14 40.01 14.91
CA ALA A 3 7.59 39.15 13.87
C ALA A 3 7.10 37.84 14.50
N HIS A 4 5.78 37.65 14.54
CA HIS A 4 5.17 36.36 14.83
C HIS A 4 5.41 35.46 13.63
N GLY A 5 6.47 34.65 13.70
CA GLY A 5 6.72 33.59 12.72
C GLY A 5 5.60 32.57 12.81
N CYS A 6 4.72 32.55 11.82
CA CYS A 6 3.76 31.45 11.61
C CYS A 6 4.56 30.18 11.37
N ARG A 7 4.73 29.37 12.41
CA ARG A 7 5.29 28.03 12.30
C ARG A 7 4.27 27.18 11.56
N VAL A 8 4.54 26.88 10.29
CA VAL A 8 3.73 25.94 9.51
C VAL A 8 3.75 24.60 10.25
N PRO A 9 2.59 23.99 10.59
CA PRO A 9 2.56 22.72 11.30
C PRO A 9 3.28 21.64 10.49
N ALA A 10 4.01 20.73 11.15
CA ALA A 10 4.69 19.60 10.49
C ALA A 10 3.76 18.78 9.58
N GLN A 11 2.46 18.75 9.90
CA GLN A 11 1.41 18.09 9.11
C GLN A 11 1.21 18.71 7.70
N ALA A 12 1.34 20.04 7.56
CA ALA A 12 1.17 20.70 6.27
C ALA A 12 2.35 20.40 5.33
N ASN A 13 3.52 20.06 5.87
CA ASN A 13 4.67 19.62 5.08
C ASN A 13 4.46 18.18 4.56
N SER A 14 3.96 17.26 5.40
CA SER A 14 3.69 15.87 4.99
C SER A 14 2.59 15.74 3.92
N ASP A 15 1.56 16.60 3.99
CA ASP A 15 0.48 16.61 3.00
C ASP A 15 0.96 17.17 1.64
N MET A 16 1.82 18.21 1.67
CA MET A 16 2.46 18.76 0.47
C MET A 16 3.38 17.74 -0.20
N ASP A 17 4.16 17.01 0.58
CA ASP A 17 5.07 15.96 0.08
C ASP A 17 4.28 14.79 -0.53
N THR A 18 3.15 14.42 0.06
CA THR A 18 2.24 13.39 -0.47
C THR A 18 1.64 13.82 -1.81
N PHE A 19 1.17 15.06 -1.92
CA PHE A 19 0.62 15.59 -3.17
C PHE A 19 1.67 15.67 -4.29
N ASN A 20 2.86 16.18 -3.98
CA ASN A 20 3.96 16.29 -4.94
C ASN A 20 4.43 14.91 -5.43
N THR A 21 4.54 13.94 -4.52
CA THR A 21 4.89 12.56 -4.87
C THR A 21 3.82 11.94 -5.77
N SER A 22 2.54 12.12 -5.43
CA SER A 22 1.41 11.61 -6.21
C SER A 22 1.39 12.21 -7.62
N LYS A 23 1.67 13.51 -7.74
CA LYS A 23 1.78 14.20 -9.03
C LYS A 23 2.93 13.65 -9.88
N ALA A 24 4.12 13.51 -9.30
CA ALA A 24 5.27 12.96 -10.00
C ALA A 24 5.02 11.52 -10.48
N MET A 25 4.35 10.69 -9.68
CA MET A 25 3.97 9.33 -10.09
C MET A 25 3.00 9.34 -11.28
N MET A 26 1.99 10.21 -11.28
CA MET A 26 1.08 10.38 -12.42
C MET A 26 1.82 10.80 -13.69
N GLU A 27 2.71 11.78 -13.61
CA GLU A 27 3.53 12.22 -14.75
C GLU A 27 4.41 11.10 -15.32
N VAL A 28 4.99 10.26 -14.47
CA VAL A 28 5.77 9.07 -14.89
C VAL A 28 4.88 8.06 -15.61
N VAL A 29 3.70 7.74 -15.04
CA VAL A 29 2.77 6.78 -15.67
C VAL A 29 2.26 7.29 -17.02
N GLU A 30 1.93 8.57 -17.11
CA GLU A 30 1.50 9.19 -18.36
C GLU A 30 2.61 9.20 -19.43
N LYS A 31 3.85 9.48 -19.01
CA LYS A 31 5.00 9.53 -19.91
C LYS A 31 5.38 8.15 -20.45
N PHE A 32 5.48 7.15 -19.57
CA PHE A 32 6.01 5.84 -19.94
C PHE A 32 4.93 4.83 -20.33
N LYS A 33 3.67 5.06 -19.92
CA LYS A 33 2.51 4.20 -20.21
C LYS A 33 2.80 2.71 -19.98
N PRO A 34 3.29 2.32 -18.79
CA PRO A 34 3.59 0.92 -18.52
C PRO A 34 2.31 0.08 -18.61
N ASP A 35 2.42 -1.19 -19.01
CA ASP A 35 1.23 -2.05 -19.05
C ASP A 35 0.65 -2.28 -17.65
N VAL A 36 1.52 -2.36 -16.65
CA VAL A 36 1.20 -2.59 -15.23
C VAL A 36 2.01 -1.66 -14.34
N VAL A 37 1.34 -1.05 -13.37
CA VAL A 37 1.92 -0.27 -12.28
C VAL A 37 1.68 -1.02 -10.97
N PHE A 38 2.73 -1.27 -10.21
CA PHE A 38 2.60 -1.74 -8.84
C PHE A 38 2.52 -0.55 -7.89
N PHE A 39 1.42 -0.46 -7.16
CA PHE A 39 1.25 0.48 -6.06
C PHE A 39 1.40 -0.29 -4.75
N ILE A 40 2.60 -0.26 -4.18
CA ILE A 40 2.92 -0.92 -2.92
C ILE A 40 2.91 0.15 -1.83
N SER A 41 1.87 0.19 -1.01
CA SER A 41 1.82 1.14 0.10
C SER A 41 2.68 0.61 1.25
N SER A 42 3.89 1.15 1.45
CA SER A 42 4.70 0.81 2.61
C SER A 42 4.11 1.38 3.89
N TYR A 43 3.91 0.53 4.88
CA TYR A 43 3.44 0.88 6.21
C TYR A 43 4.53 1.53 7.06
N ASN A 44 5.02 2.69 6.64
CA ASN A 44 5.21 3.76 7.60
C ASN A 44 3.85 4.48 7.74
N GLY A 45 2.86 3.76 8.29
CA GLY A 45 1.50 4.24 8.58
C GLY A 45 1.43 5.41 9.58
N LYS A 46 2.56 6.07 9.87
CA LYS A 46 2.60 7.29 10.66
C LYS A 46 2.28 8.55 9.87
N GLU A 47 2.34 8.56 8.54
CA GLU A 47 2.05 9.80 7.77
C GLU A 47 0.91 9.62 6.76
N TYR A 48 1.03 8.71 5.78
CA TYR A 48 0.00 8.52 4.75
C TYR A 48 -1.34 8.00 5.30
N PHE A 49 -1.32 7.16 6.33
CA PHE A 49 -2.55 6.69 7.00
C PHE A 49 -2.90 7.49 8.26
N LYS A 50 -1.99 8.30 8.84
CA LYS A 50 -2.40 9.26 9.88
C LYS A 50 -3.21 10.40 9.30
N SER A 51 -2.88 10.85 8.09
CA SER A 51 -3.79 11.72 7.34
C SER A 51 -5.12 10.99 7.11
N LEU A 52 -5.13 9.69 6.83
CA LEU A 52 -6.38 8.92 6.79
C LEU A 52 -7.06 8.64 8.14
N GLN A 53 -6.49 9.09 9.27
CA GLN A 53 -7.04 8.92 10.62
C GLN A 53 -7.64 10.23 11.18
N HIS A 54 -7.15 11.40 10.78
CA HIS A 54 -7.76 12.68 11.17
C HIS A 54 -9.05 12.92 10.35
N PRO A 55 -10.19 13.28 10.96
CA PRO A 55 -11.48 13.43 10.28
C PRO A 55 -11.44 14.30 9.01
N LEU A 56 -10.61 15.36 9.02
CA LEU A 56 -10.44 16.30 7.92
C LEU A 56 -9.49 15.83 6.80
N SER A 57 -8.60 14.86 7.09
CA SER A 57 -7.63 14.33 6.12
C SER A 57 -7.94 12.91 5.64
N LYS A 58 -8.94 12.23 6.25
CA LYS A 58 -9.54 10.98 5.74
C LYS A 58 -9.98 11.10 4.29
N ASP A 59 -10.60 12.22 3.99
CA ASP A 59 -11.12 12.47 2.65
C ASP A 59 -10.00 12.90 1.70
N HIS A 60 -8.96 13.58 2.19
CA HIS A 60 -7.88 14.07 1.34
C HIS A 60 -7.02 12.93 0.77
N GLY A 61 -6.56 11.99 1.61
CA GLY A 61 -5.78 10.83 1.13
C GLY A 61 -6.59 9.93 0.20
N TYR A 62 -7.89 9.76 0.51
CA TYR A 62 -8.83 9.04 -0.34
C TYR A 62 -9.04 9.71 -1.70
N LEU A 63 -9.21 11.04 -1.72
CA LEU A 63 -9.37 11.83 -2.95
C LEU A 63 -8.10 11.82 -3.80
N ILE A 64 -6.92 11.87 -3.19
CA ILE A 64 -5.66 11.72 -3.91
C ILE A 64 -5.58 10.34 -4.55
N MET A 65 -5.88 9.28 -3.78
CA MET A 65 -5.85 7.92 -4.31
C MET A 65 -6.87 7.73 -5.44
N ASP A 66 -8.11 8.20 -5.27
CA ASP A 66 -9.15 8.20 -6.31
C ASP A 66 -8.65 8.88 -7.59
N LYS A 67 -8.05 10.07 -7.47
CA LYS A 67 -7.44 10.77 -8.61
C LYS A 67 -6.34 9.96 -9.27
N MET A 68 -5.43 9.39 -8.48
CA MET A 68 -4.32 8.58 -9.01
C MET A 68 -4.83 7.34 -9.73
N LEU A 69 -5.77 6.59 -9.14
CA LEU A 69 -6.32 5.38 -9.75
C LEU A 69 -7.10 5.68 -11.03
N LYS A 70 -7.89 6.76 -11.05
CA LYS A 70 -8.55 7.27 -12.27
C LYS A 70 -7.56 7.75 -13.32
N HIS A 71 -6.42 8.29 -12.92
CA HIS A 71 -5.37 8.70 -13.85
C HIS A 71 -4.65 7.48 -14.42
N PHE A 72 -4.21 6.55 -13.55
CA PHE A 72 -3.53 5.33 -13.95
C PHE A 72 -4.39 4.48 -14.88
N SER A 73 -5.69 4.32 -14.59
CA SER A 73 -6.60 3.51 -15.42
C SER A 73 -6.74 4.02 -16.88
N LYS A 74 -6.35 5.27 -17.17
CA LYS A 74 -6.28 5.78 -18.55
C LYS A 74 -5.12 5.17 -19.34
N TYR A 75 -3.99 4.94 -18.68
CA TYR A 75 -2.72 4.60 -19.32
C TYR A 75 -2.26 3.16 -19.05
N SER A 76 -2.63 2.61 -17.90
CA SER A 76 -2.03 1.40 -17.32
C SER A 76 -3.04 0.61 -16.51
N LYS A 77 -2.71 -0.66 -16.23
CA LYS A 77 -3.37 -1.43 -15.17
C LYS A 77 -2.62 -1.19 -13.86
N ALA A 78 -3.33 -1.19 -12.73
CA ALA A 78 -2.72 -0.98 -11.42
C ALA A 78 -2.90 -2.22 -10.55
N ILE A 79 -1.81 -2.72 -9.95
CA ILE A 79 -1.85 -3.76 -8.93
C ILE A 79 -1.54 -3.08 -7.60
N ILE A 80 -2.51 -3.09 -6.69
CA ILE A 80 -2.45 -2.38 -5.42
C ILE A 80 -2.24 -3.39 -4.32
N VAL A 81 -1.04 -3.34 -3.73
CA VAL A 81 -0.58 -4.30 -2.73
C VAL A 81 -0.71 -3.67 -1.34
N ASN A 82 -1.61 -4.24 -0.52
CA ASN A 82 -1.69 -3.91 0.90
C ASN A 82 -0.54 -4.60 1.62
N LEU A 83 0.41 -3.87 2.19
CA LEU A 83 1.45 -4.50 3.00
C LEU A 83 0.95 -4.79 4.43
N PRO A 84 1.34 -5.91 5.02
CA PRO A 84 1.05 -6.27 6.41
C PRO A 84 1.72 -5.29 7.36
N ASN A 85 1.06 -5.09 8.50
CA ASN A 85 1.66 -4.45 9.65
C ASN A 85 2.18 -5.56 10.58
N PHE A 86 3.37 -6.08 10.28
CA PHE A 86 4.02 -7.05 11.16
C PHE A 86 4.50 -6.37 12.43
N ARG A 87 3.65 -6.37 13.44
CA ARG A 87 4.09 -6.20 14.82
C ARG A 87 3.71 -7.51 15.54
N TYR A 88 4.62 -8.07 16.34
CA TYR A 88 4.38 -9.29 17.13
C TYR A 88 3.08 -9.19 17.94
N PRO A 89 2.32 -10.29 18.14
CA PRO A 89 0.92 -10.24 18.58
C PRO A 89 0.79 -9.62 19.98
N THR A 90 0.53 -8.31 20.01
CA THR A 90 -0.06 -7.60 21.14
C THR A 90 -1.44 -7.14 20.71
N GLU A 91 -2.38 -7.09 21.64
CA GLU A 91 -3.79 -6.72 21.39
C GLU A 91 -3.94 -5.38 20.64
N SER A 92 -3.02 -4.45 20.87
CA SER A 92 -2.90 -3.15 20.16
C SER A 92 -2.65 -3.26 18.66
N ILE A 93 -2.22 -4.41 18.16
CA ILE A 93 -1.89 -4.65 16.75
C ILE A 93 -3.10 -5.17 16.00
N ARG A 94 -3.92 -6.03 16.62
CA ARG A 94 -5.22 -6.44 16.05
C ARG A 94 -6.11 -5.21 15.80
N GLU A 95 -6.07 -4.23 16.70
CA GLU A 95 -6.77 -2.96 16.50
C GLU A 95 -6.12 -2.06 15.43
N GLY A 96 -4.81 -2.12 15.26
CA GLY A 96 -4.09 -1.43 14.19
C GLY A 96 -4.45 -2.01 12.82
N ASP A 97 -4.45 -3.33 12.71
CA ASP A 97 -4.75 -4.09 11.50
C ASP A 97 -6.21 -3.92 11.11
N ALA A 98 -7.14 -3.94 12.07
CA ALA A 98 -8.55 -3.64 11.80
C ALA A 98 -8.76 -2.23 11.23
N ARG A 99 -8.00 -1.23 11.71
CA ARG A 99 -8.06 0.15 11.19
C ARG A 99 -7.48 0.26 9.78
N ILE A 100 -6.36 -0.42 9.55
CA ILE A 100 -5.67 -0.53 8.26
C ILE A 100 -6.57 -1.21 7.22
N ASN A 101 -7.12 -2.36 7.56
CA ASN A 101 -8.01 -3.13 6.70
C ASN A 101 -9.28 -2.32 6.39
N LYS A 102 -9.79 -1.52 7.33
CA LYS A 102 -10.92 -0.61 7.07
C LYS A 102 -10.55 0.53 6.11
N ALA A 103 -9.34 1.07 6.21
CA ALA A 103 -8.87 2.08 5.25
C ALA A 103 -8.69 1.46 3.86
N TYR A 104 -8.08 0.28 3.78
CA TYR A 104 -7.93 -0.47 2.53
C TYR A 104 -9.28 -0.82 1.91
N ALA A 105 -10.25 -1.32 2.68
CA ALA A 105 -11.59 -1.64 2.20
C ALA A 105 -12.31 -0.42 1.61
N ARG A 106 -12.08 0.78 2.15
CA ARG A 106 -12.60 2.03 1.56
C ARG A 106 -11.97 2.30 0.21
N VAL A 107 -10.65 2.22 0.11
CA VAL A 107 -9.94 2.45 -1.14
C VAL A 107 -10.28 1.36 -2.18
N ALA A 108 -10.44 0.11 -1.76
CA ALA A 108 -10.87 -1.00 -2.60
C ALA A 108 -12.29 -0.81 -3.17
N ALA A 109 -13.13 0.00 -2.51
CA ALA A 109 -14.44 0.40 -3.00
C ALA A 109 -14.40 1.55 -4.03
N LEU A 110 -13.22 2.12 -4.32
CA LEU A 110 -13.07 3.11 -5.39
C LEU A 110 -13.31 2.46 -6.77
N ASP A 111 -14.01 3.18 -7.63
CA ASP A 111 -14.22 2.76 -9.01
C ASP A 111 -12.89 2.86 -9.79
N CYS A 112 -12.28 1.70 -10.05
CA CYS A 112 -11.11 1.59 -10.89
C CYS A 112 -11.18 0.31 -11.74
N PRO A 113 -11.61 0.41 -13.01
CA PRO A 113 -11.88 -0.77 -13.86
C PRO A 113 -10.60 -1.53 -14.28
N LYS A 114 -9.42 -0.93 -14.09
CA LYS A 114 -8.12 -1.55 -14.39
C LYS A 114 -7.28 -1.79 -13.13
N CYS A 115 -7.88 -1.76 -11.95
CA CYS A 115 -7.19 -2.02 -10.69
C CYS A 115 -7.40 -3.46 -10.22
N TYR A 116 -6.34 -4.03 -9.66
CA TYR A 116 -6.31 -5.34 -9.02
C TYR A 116 -5.82 -5.15 -7.60
N TRP A 117 -6.60 -5.65 -6.65
CA TRP A 117 -6.32 -5.53 -5.23
C TRP A 117 -5.75 -6.85 -4.73
N TRP A 118 -4.67 -6.78 -3.97
CA TRP A 118 -4.10 -7.94 -3.30
C TRP A 118 -3.66 -7.58 -1.89
N ASP A 119 -4.10 -8.40 -0.93
CA ASP A 119 -3.67 -8.32 0.45
C ASP A 119 -2.46 -9.22 0.67
N TYR A 120 -1.31 -8.61 0.91
CA TYR A 120 -0.06 -9.35 1.09
C TYR A 120 -0.10 -10.23 2.35
N GLN A 121 -0.94 -9.90 3.34
CA GLN A 121 -1.15 -10.75 4.51
C GLN A 121 -1.59 -12.16 4.13
N GLU A 122 -2.36 -12.35 3.05
CA GLU A 122 -2.83 -13.67 2.61
C GLU A 122 -1.67 -14.64 2.31
N ALA A 123 -0.50 -14.14 1.97
CA ALA A 123 0.68 -14.97 1.67
C ALA A 123 1.53 -15.30 2.91
N LEU A 124 1.25 -14.67 4.05
CA LEU A 124 2.01 -14.83 5.30
C LEU A 124 1.15 -15.25 6.49
N CYS A 125 -0.16 -15.19 6.33
CA CYS A 125 -1.14 -15.44 7.38
C CYS A 125 -2.08 -16.56 6.97
N GLY A 126 -2.29 -17.52 7.87
CA GLY A 126 -3.43 -18.42 7.82
C GLY A 126 -4.63 -17.85 8.58
N ASP A 127 -5.69 -18.64 8.73
CA ASP A 127 -6.98 -18.20 9.30
C ASP A 127 -6.87 -17.55 10.69
N ASN A 128 -5.85 -17.90 11.48
CA ASN A 128 -5.73 -17.49 12.88
C ASN A 128 -4.34 -17.01 13.31
N TYR A 129 -3.34 -17.03 12.43
CA TYR A 129 -1.98 -16.61 12.77
C TYR A 129 -1.19 -16.16 11.54
N CYS A 130 -0.35 -15.15 11.72
CA CYS A 130 0.68 -14.77 10.77
C CYS A 130 2.02 -15.21 11.35
N ASP A 131 2.62 -16.27 10.82
CA ASP A 131 3.95 -16.67 11.25
C ASP A 131 4.97 -16.01 10.31
N PRO A 132 5.80 -15.08 10.81
CA PRO A 132 6.86 -14.50 10.02
C PRO A 132 8.01 -15.49 9.79
N ILE A 133 7.92 -16.74 10.24
CA ILE A 133 8.91 -17.79 10.04
C ILE A 133 8.46 -18.76 8.95
N ASP A 134 9.40 -19.10 8.07
CA ASP A 134 9.22 -20.15 7.09
C ASP A 134 9.27 -21.53 7.79
N PRO A 135 8.24 -22.38 7.65
CA PRO A 135 8.16 -23.64 8.38
C PRO A 135 9.20 -24.67 7.90
N ASP A 136 9.66 -24.59 6.66
CA ASP A 136 10.59 -25.57 6.07
C ASP A 136 12.04 -25.28 6.47
N THR A 137 12.40 -24.00 6.55
CA THR A 137 13.77 -23.55 6.81
C THR A 137 13.99 -23.01 8.23
N GLY A 138 12.91 -22.68 8.95
CA GLY A 138 12.97 -22.01 10.26
C GLY A 138 13.49 -20.57 10.17
N LEU A 139 13.62 -20.00 8.97
CA LEU A 139 14.17 -18.66 8.75
C LEU A 139 13.06 -17.60 8.66
N PRO A 140 13.33 -16.36 9.08
CA PRO A 140 12.33 -15.31 9.01
C PRO A 140 12.06 -14.86 7.56
N LEU A 141 10.78 -14.77 7.20
CA LEU A 141 10.22 -14.18 5.98
C LEU A 141 10.25 -12.65 6.02
N MET A 142 10.41 -12.07 7.21
CA MET A 142 10.53 -10.63 7.45
C MET A 142 11.90 -10.32 8.08
N ARG A 143 12.61 -9.33 7.55
CA ARG A 143 13.89 -8.86 8.13
C ARG A 143 13.65 -8.06 9.43
N ASP A 144 12.59 -7.26 9.43
CA ASP A 144 12.16 -6.44 10.57
C ASP A 144 10.64 -6.19 10.49
N PHE A 145 10.12 -5.26 11.30
CA PHE A 145 8.70 -4.91 11.39
C PHE A 145 8.07 -4.27 10.14
N GLY A 146 8.84 -4.03 9.07
CA GLY A 146 8.34 -3.42 7.84
C GLY A 146 9.03 -3.90 6.55
N HIS A 147 10.15 -4.61 6.64
CA HIS A 147 10.90 -5.07 5.49
C HIS A 147 10.89 -6.58 5.35
N VAL A 148 10.60 -7.02 4.13
CA VAL A 148 10.58 -8.43 3.72
C VAL A 148 12.00 -8.97 3.64
N SER A 149 12.24 -10.20 4.10
CA SER A 149 13.53 -10.86 3.91
C SER A 149 13.68 -11.37 2.47
N VAL A 150 14.90 -11.76 2.08
CA VAL A 150 15.13 -12.40 0.77
C VAL A 150 14.30 -13.68 0.62
N LEU A 151 14.14 -14.44 1.70
CA LEU A 151 13.32 -15.64 1.70
C LEU A 151 11.83 -15.30 1.54
N GLY A 152 11.35 -14.26 2.23
CA GLY A 152 10.02 -13.72 2.01
C GLY A 152 9.80 -13.34 0.55
N MET A 153 10.71 -12.55 -0.05
CA MET A 153 10.60 -12.16 -1.46
C MET A 153 10.51 -13.35 -2.42
N LYS A 154 11.19 -14.47 -2.14
CA LYS A 154 11.06 -15.70 -2.95
C LYS A 154 9.64 -16.27 -2.92
N LYS A 155 8.89 -16.10 -1.83
CA LYS A 155 7.47 -16.48 -1.76
C LYS A 155 6.54 -15.49 -2.46
N PHE A 156 6.86 -14.20 -2.45
CA PHE A 156 5.99 -13.18 -3.05
C PHE A 156 6.13 -13.04 -4.55
N ILE A 157 7.32 -13.21 -5.10
CA ILE A 157 7.56 -13.03 -6.54
C ILE A 157 6.60 -13.87 -7.40
N PRO A 158 6.38 -15.17 -7.13
CA PRO A 158 5.40 -15.98 -7.87
C PRO A 158 3.97 -15.40 -7.82
N ILE A 159 3.57 -14.84 -6.68
CA ILE A 159 2.24 -14.25 -6.50
C ILE A 159 2.11 -12.96 -7.32
N LEU A 160 3.13 -12.10 -7.26
CA LEU A 160 3.19 -10.88 -8.08
C LEU A 160 3.19 -11.20 -9.58
N ASP A 161 3.88 -12.26 -10.02
CA ASP A 161 3.84 -12.74 -11.40
C ASP A 161 2.43 -13.20 -11.79
N LYS A 162 1.78 -14.01 -10.95
CA LYS A 162 0.39 -14.45 -11.15
C LYS A 162 -0.59 -13.27 -11.25
N LEU A 163 -0.46 -12.26 -10.39
CA LEU A 163 -1.26 -11.03 -10.44
C LEU A 163 -0.99 -10.23 -11.71
N THR A 164 0.27 -10.15 -12.15
CA THR A 164 0.66 -9.46 -13.38
C THR A 164 0.04 -10.15 -14.59
N ARG A 165 0.14 -11.47 -14.69
CA ARG A 165 -0.47 -12.26 -15.75
C ARG A 165 -1.98 -12.09 -15.78
N LYS A 166 -2.63 -12.17 -14.62
CA LYS A 166 -4.07 -11.91 -14.49
C LYS A 166 -4.43 -10.51 -14.96
N ALA A 167 -3.68 -9.49 -14.54
CA ALA A 167 -3.90 -8.13 -14.98
C ALA A 167 -3.78 -8.01 -16.50
N LEU A 168 -2.77 -8.66 -17.08
CA LEU A 168 -2.51 -8.67 -18.52
C LEU A 168 -3.43 -9.58 -19.34
N ASN A 169 -4.39 -10.29 -18.72
CA ASN A 169 -5.21 -11.33 -19.37
C ASN A 169 -4.35 -12.42 -20.05
N LEU A 170 -3.21 -12.74 -19.46
CA LEU A 170 -2.35 -13.83 -19.89
C LEU A 170 -2.76 -15.12 -19.19
N THR A 171 -2.48 -16.26 -19.82
CA THR A 171 -2.68 -17.58 -19.21
C THR A 171 -1.93 -17.66 -17.89
N VAL A 172 -2.66 -18.03 -16.84
CA VAL A 172 -2.13 -18.30 -15.49
C VAL A 172 -1.98 -19.82 -15.37
N TYR A 173 -0.76 -20.27 -15.11
CA TYR A 173 -0.50 -21.67 -14.77
C TYR A 173 -0.46 -21.77 -13.24
N ASP A 174 -1.20 -22.73 -12.69
CA ASP A 174 -1.20 -23.04 -11.26
C ASP A 174 -0.05 -23.99 -10.90
#